data_AF-A0A0W4ZPI6-F1
#
_entry.id   AF-A0A0W4ZPI6-F1
#
_cell.length_a   1.000
_cell.length_b   1.000
_cell.length_c   1.000
_cell.angle_alpha   90.00
_cell.angle_beta   90.00
_cell.angle_gamma   90.00
#
_symmetry.space_group_name_H-M   'P 1'
#
loop_
_entity.id
_entity.type
_entity.pdbx_description
1 polymer ?
#
loop_
_entity_poly.entity_id
_entity_poly.type
_entity_poly.pdbx_seq_one_letter_code
_entity_poly.pdbx_strand_id
1 'polypeptide(L)'
;MYQTVGQDVVELFEKAMNVPLYREIIIGTSVDQSFTYHETLDDEAEDLYRLLKRIQKIHPDIEAISVGAILSNYQRTRVENVCKRLNLISLAYLWKRDQKDLLEEMISQNLHAIIIKVSTLGLDRSHLGKSLIEIKEHLLKINELYDVHLCGEGGEYETLVLDCPIFQKKIKIVKSEIVDHSPGVSYLKFKAEIEEKSFVDTNWKKRFILPDQLDKKCKQFKKYLDEFQDEDYNKTSIIPTISIKNKNDEIFMNSSKLKNLIAIGGINLQLESENLLAYTLEEEFHFCMSKLKDYLKSYILDLCDIVFFELVLEKMDYILHVDALYSQYFSFSKPPPRICINSSNLKSCRLQISVLVDPSRSKRSVVHIQSQNYWLPANKGFCSHALIHEDIVFIAGQIGAIPSTLSLPYPKSFSSEVAISLQNLEKIFESLEIFNISCIAFISNESHVSLTNKAWKYCSLYNEDCLIILVNGLSYGALIEWHLIGKKKQKIAKNNSWSILHLTLKNHENFKSLETMFEVLLKPFKEKNSNNKILSSTIYYNSKIFEETESSETVSKIILNIIHIILGYTIEAHCISTNGIWIGKETVIPVLIAMKIIYSPL
;
A
#
# COMPACT_ATOMS: atom_id res chain seq x y z
N MET A 1 -16.32 -16.78 -16.73
CA MET A 1 -15.29 -15.87 -16.23
C MET A 1 -13.95 -16.19 -16.90
N TYR A 2 -12.90 -16.65 -16.21
CA TYR A 2 -11.53 -16.44 -16.73
C TYR A 2 -10.83 -17.63 -17.43
N GLN A 3 -11.25 -18.87 -17.20
CA GLN A 3 -10.73 -20.05 -17.92
C GLN A 3 -11.64 -20.37 -19.12
N THR A 4 -11.08 -20.59 -20.31
CA THR A 4 -11.85 -20.80 -21.55
C THR A 4 -11.92 -22.26 -22.00
N VAL A 5 -10.96 -23.10 -21.61
CA VAL A 5 -10.92 -24.54 -21.98
C VAL A 5 -10.86 -25.46 -20.77
N GLY A 6 -11.29 -26.72 -20.92
CA GLY A 6 -11.27 -27.71 -19.85
C GLY A 6 -12.41 -27.60 -18.83
N GLN A 7 -13.40 -26.72 -19.05
CA GLN A 7 -14.57 -26.56 -18.16
C GLN A 7 -15.38 -27.86 -17.98
N ASP A 8 -15.34 -28.77 -18.96
CA ASP A 8 -16.03 -30.07 -18.96
C ASP A 8 -15.52 -31.05 -17.88
N VAL A 9 -14.28 -30.87 -17.40
CA VAL A 9 -13.68 -31.76 -16.37
C VAL A 9 -13.68 -31.18 -14.96
N VAL A 10 -14.29 -30.02 -14.74
CA VAL A 10 -14.35 -29.39 -13.40
C VAL A 10 -15.07 -30.29 -12.38
N GLU A 11 -16.05 -31.09 -12.82
CA GLU A 11 -16.74 -32.10 -11.98
C GLU A 11 -15.86 -33.31 -11.59
N LEU A 12 -14.65 -33.41 -12.13
CA LEU A 12 -13.66 -34.37 -11.66
C LEU A 12 -12.90 -33.85 -10.43
N PHE A 13 -12.79 -32.53 -10.23
CA PHE A 13 -12.11 -31.96 -9.05
C PHE A 13 -12.86 -32.29 -7.75
N GLU A 14 -14.20 -32.29 -7.76
CA GLU A 14 -15.03 -32.75 -6.63
C GLU A 14 -14.65 -34.15 -6.17
N LYS A 15 -14.53 -35.08 -7.13
CA LYS A 15 -14.23 -36.50 -6.90
C LYS A 15 -12.74 -36.76 -6.62
N ALA A 16 -11.87 -35.90 -7.15
CA ALA A 16 -10.43 -35.93 -6.92
C ALA A 16 -10.07 -35.42 -5.52
N MET A 17 -10.67 -34.31 -5.08
CA MET A 17 -10.41 -33.69 -3.77
C MET A 17 -11.31 -34.23 -2.64
N ASN A 18 -12.46 -34.83 -2.96
CA ASN A 18 -13.52 -35.17 -2.02
C ASN A 18 -14.03 -33.92 -1.25
N VAL A 19 -14.34 -32.86 -2.01
CA VAL A 19 -14.86 -31.56 -1.51
C VAL A 19 -16.02 -31.13 -2.42
N PRO A 20 -17.19 -30.71 -1.89
CA PRO A 20 -18.38 -30.38 -2.69
C PRO A 20 -18.13 -29.28 -3.74
N LEU A 21 -18.64 -29.48 -4.96
CA LEU A 21 -18.57 -28.51 -6.04
C LEU A 21 -19.89 -27.77 -6.25
N TYR A 22 -19.85 -26.45 -6.16
CA TYR A 22 -20.97 -25.58 -6.53
C TYR A 22 -20.73 -24.94 -7.90
N ARG A 23 -21.71 -25.07 -8.80
CA ARG A 23 -21.74 -24.43 -10.12
C ARG A 23 -22.96 -23.52 -10.22
N GLU A 24 -22.83 -22.45 -11.01
CA GLU A 24 -23.91 -21.56 -11.41
C GLU A 24 -23.65 -21.12 -12.86
N ILE A 25 -24.70 -20.93 -13.65
CA ILE A 25 -24.57 -20.39 -15.01
C ILE A 25 -24.46 -18.86 -14.89
N ILE A 26 -23.42 -18.31 -15.50
CA ILE A 26 -23.23 -16.86 -15.65
C ILE A 26 -24.29 -16.38 -16.67
N ILE A 27 -25.05 -15.37 -16.27
CA ILE A 27 -26.09 -14.70 -17.04
C ILE A 27 -25.61 -13.28 -17.41
N GLY A 28 -24.86 -12.64 -16.51
CA GLY A 28 -24.25 -11.33 -16.74
C GLY A 28 -23.03 -11.35 -17.67
N THR A 29 -22.47 -10.17 -17.90
CA THR A 29 -21.30 -9.95 -18.75
C THR A 29 -20.26 -9.06 -18.04
N SER A 30 -19.14 -8.75 -18.69
CA SER A 30 -18.13 -7.82 -18.14
C SER A 30 -18.59 -6.37 -18.38
N VAL A 31 -19.38 -5.80 -17.47
CA VAL A 31 -20.05 -4.48 -17.62
C VAL A 31 -19.20 -3.37 -17.02
N ASP A 32 -18.90 -3.42 -15.71
CA ASP A 32 -17.87 -2.55 -15.13
C ASP A 32 -16.51 -3.17 -15.47
N GLN A 33 -15.69 -2.45 -16.24
CA GLN A 33 -14.33 -2.86 -16.60
C GLN A 33 -13.24 -2.02 -15.90
N SER A 34 -13.63 -1.20 -14.92
CA SER A 34 -12.70 -0.37 -14.15
C SER A 34 -11.88 -1.18 -13.12
N PHE A 35 -10.82 -0.56 -12.61
CA PHE A 35 -9.98 -1.14 -11.55
C PHE A 35 -10.68 -1.29 -10.19
N THR A 36 -11.77 -0.57 -9.95
CA THR A 36 -12.50 -0.53 -8.67
C THR A 36 -13.97 -0.83 -8.93
N TYR A 37 -14.40 -2.08 -8.73
CA TYR A 37 -15.74 -2.53 -9.09
C TYR A 37 -16.87 -1.81 -8.33
N HIS A 38 -17.88 -1.38 -9.06
CA HIS A 38 -19.16 -0.87 -8.56
C HIS A 38 -20.31 -1.80 -8.97
N GLU A 39 -21.29 -1.97 -8.09
CA GLU A 39 -22.48 -2.79 -8.33
C GLU A 39 -23.19 -2.32 -9.60
N THR A 40 -23.33 -3.22 -10.57
CA THR A 40 -23.88 -2.97 -11.90
C THR A 40 -24.89 -4.05 -12.27
N LEU A 41 -25.98 -3.66 -12.95
CA LEU A 41 -26.96 -4.63 -13.45
C LEU A 41 -26.33 -5.49 -14.54
N ASP A 42 -26.70 -6.77 -14.54
CA ASP A 42 -26.28 -7.78 -15.53
C ASP A 42 -24.75 -7.95 -15.67
N ASP A 43 -23.99 -7.74 -14.57
CA ASP A 43 -22.55 -7.98 -14.51
C ASP A 43 -22.18 -9.38 -13.93
N GLU A 44 -21.12 -9.99 -14.46
CA GLU A 44 -20.62 -11.32 -14.06
C GLU A 44 -20.21 -11.41 -12.57
N ALA A 45 -19.88 -10.29 -11.92
CA ALA A 45 -19.59 -10.24 -10.48
C ALA A 45 -20.86 -10.41 -9.62
N GLU A 46 -22.03 -9.98 -10.10
CA GLU A 46 -23.30 -10.18 -9.38
C GLU A 46 -23.78 -11.63 -9.43
N ASP A 47 -23.40 -12.39 -10.46
CA ASP A 47 -23.59 -13.85 -10.50
C ASP A 47 -22.72 -14.56 -9.46
N LEU A 48 -21.50 -14.08 -9.23
CA LEU A 48 -20.66 -14.58 -8.14
C LEU A 48 -21.26 -14.22 -6.77
N TYR A 49 -21.79 -13.01 -6.59
CA TYR A 49 -22.52 -12.63 -5.38
C TYR A 49 -23.73 -13.53 -5.14
N ARG A 50 -24.54 -13.78 -6.17
CA ARG A 50 -25.71 -14.68 -6.14
C ARG A 50 -25.34 -16.11 -5.73
N LEU A 51 -24.27 -16.67 -6.32
CA LEU A 51 -23.74 -17.99 -5.97
C LEU A 51 -23.21 -18.05 -4.53
N LEU A 52 -22.34 -17.12 -4.13
CA LEU A 52 -21.74 -17.13 -2.79
C LEU A 52 -22.80 -16.92 -1.69
N LYS A 53 -23.78 -16.04 -1.92
CA LYS A 53 -24.95 -15.84 -1.03
C LYS A 53 -25.84 -17.08 -0.91
N ARG A 54 -25.87 -17.94 -1.94
CA ARG A 54 -26.54 -19.25 -1.90
C ARG A 54 -25.72 -20.28 -1.13
N ILE A 55 -24.40 -20.29 -1.29
CA ILE A 55 -23.49 -21.19 -0.56
C ILE A 55 -23.44 -20.86 0.94
N GLN A 56 -23.35 -19.58 1.33
CA GLN A 56 -23.33 -19.12 2.72
C GLN A 56 -24.61 -19.49 3.51
N LYS A 57 -25.74 -19.71 2.82
CA LYS A 57 -26.98 -20.24 3.44
C LYS A 57 -26.96 -21.75 3.67
N ILE A 58 -26.09 -22.48 2.99
CA ILE A 58 -25.92 -23.93 3.12
C ILE A 58 -24.82 -24.22 4.15
N HIS A 59 -23.73 -23.44 4.13
CA HIS A 59 -22.58 -23.51 5.03
C HIS A 59 -22.41 -22.14 5.74
N PRO A 60 -23.14 -21.90 6.85
CA PRO A 60 -23.09 -20.63 7.59
C PRO A 60 -21.78 -20.42 8.36
N ASP A 61 -20.92 -21.44 8.38
CA ASP A 61 -19.57 -21.48 8.94
C ASP A 61 -18.46 -21.02 7.97
N ILE A 62 -18.80 -20.65 6.72
CA ILE A 62 -17.83 -20.08 5.78
C ILE A 62 -17.52 -18.62 6.15
N GLU A 63 -16.29 -18.40 6.60
CA GLU A 63 -15.74 -17.07 6.94
C GLU A 63 -15.03 -16.37 5.75
N ALA A 64 -14.57 -17.14 4.75
CA ALA A 64 -13.60 -16.65 3.76
C ALA A 64 -13.71 -17.31 2.37
N ILE A 65 -13.25 -16.58 1.33
CA ILE A 65 -13.17 -17.02 -0.06
C ILE A 65 -11.73 -16.89 -0.55
N SER A 66 -11.17 -17.96 -1.12
CA SER A 66 -9.82 -17.97 -1.69
C SER A 66 -9.84 -17.86 -3.21
N VAL A 67 -8.94 -17.04 -3.78
CA VAL A 67 -8.82 -16.80 -5.24
C VAL A 67 -7.41 -17.07 -5.76
N GLY A 68 -7.33 -17.52 -7.01
CA GLY A 68 -6.07 -17.85 -7.69
C GLY A 68 -5.42 -16.70 -8.48
N ALA A 69 -5.96 -15.48 -8.44
CA ALA A 69 -5.45 -14.36 -9.25
C ALA A 69 -4.02 -13.95 -8.83
N ILE A 70 -3.09 -13.90 -9.77
CA ILE A 70 -1.66 -13.66 -9.52
C ILE A 70 -1.27 -12.19 -9.70
N LEU A 71 -1.85 -11.49 -10.68
CA LEU A 71 -1.54 -10.09 -11.00
C LEU A 71 -2.77 -9.24 -11.22
N SER A 72 -3.87 -9.84 -11.70
CA SER A 72 -5.07 -9.16 -12.17
C SER A 72 -5.82 -8.43 -11.06
N ASN A 73 -5.63 -7.10 -11.01
CA ASN A 73 -6.45 -6.20 -10.20
C ASN A 73 -7.94 -6.31 -10.56
N TYR A 74 -8.28 -6.55 -11.83
CA TYR A 74 -9.68 -6.72 -12.27
C TYR A 74 -10.36 -7.86 -11.51
N GLN A 75 -9.71 -9.03 -11.47
CA GLN A 75 -10.24 -10.21 -10.80
C GLN A 75 -10.29 -10.00 -9.27
N ARG A 76 -9.20 -9.48 -8.68
CA ARG A 76 -9.13 -9.23 -7.22
C ARG A 76 -10.24 -8.30 -6.73
N THR A 77 -10.42 -7.11 -7.33
CA THR A 77 -11.33 -6.11 -6.75
C THR A 77 -12.81 -6.45 -6.91
N ARG A 78 -13.17 -7.28 -7.90
CA ARG A 78 -14.53 -7.87 -8.01
C ARG A 78 -14.81 -8.83 -6.87
N VAL A 79 -13.90 -9.77 -6.59
CA VAL A 79 -14.10 -10.71 -5.48
C VAL A 79 -14.00 -10.01 -4.12
N GLU A 80 -13.11 -9.03 -3.93
CA GLU A 80 -13.09 -8.21 -2.71
C GLU A 80 -14.44 -7.50 -2.46
N ASN A 81 -15.05 -6.91 -3.50
CA ASN A 81 -16.36 -6.25 -3.39
C ASN A 81 -17.46 -7.25 -3.01
N VAL A 82 -17.54 -8.39 -3.70
CA VAL A 82 -18.52 -9.45 -3.41
C VAL A 82 -18.37 -9.98 -1.99
N CYS A 83 -17.14 -10.25 -1.55
CA CYS A 83 -16.83 -10.69 -0.19
C CYS A 83 -17.24 -9.64 0.86
N LYS A 84 -16.93 -8.35 0.64
CA LYS A 84 -17.35 -7.24 1.50
C LYS A 84 -18.88 -7.19 1.67
N ARG A 85 -19.64 -7.35 0.59
CA ARG A 85 -21.13 -7.37 0.58
C ARG A 85 -21.75 -8.62 1.21
N LEU A 86 -20.96 -9.64 1.52
CA LEU A 86 -21.36 -10.87 2.20
C LEU A 86 -20.73 -11.05 3.60
N ASN A 87 -19.95 -10.06 4.07
CA ASN A 87 -19.15 -10.13 5.30
C ASN A 87 -18.20 -11.35 5.32
N LEU A 88 -17.55 -11.61 4.18
CA LEU A 88 -16.55 -12.68 4.00
C LEU A 88 -15.15 -12.08 3.84
N ILE A 89 -14.13 -12.81 4.28
CA ILE A 89 -12.72 -12.44 4.09
C ILE A 89 -12.27 -12.87 2.69
N SER A 90 -11.73 -11.94 1.89
CA SER A 90 -11.09 -12.28 0.61
C SER A 90 -9.64 -12.71 0.83
N LEU A 91 -9.26 -13.88 0.34
CA LEU A 91 -7.90 -14.42 0.43
C LEU A 91 -7.29 -14.52 -0.99
N ALA A 92 -6.28 -13.70 -1.27
CA ALA A 92 -5.62 -13.60 -2.58
C ALA A 92 -4.11 -13.87 -2.42
N TYR A 93 -3.76 -15.01 -1.83
CA TYR A 93 -2.38 -15.31 -1.42
C TYR A 93 -1.36 -15.35 -2.57
N LEU A 94 -1.77 -15.60 -3.81
CA LEU A 94 -0.89 -15.57 -4.97
C LEU A 94 -0.68 -14.15 -5.52
N TRP A 95 -1.53 -13.19 -5.14
CA TRP A 95 -1.55 -11.88 -5.78
C TRP A 95 -0.29 -11.07 -5.46
N LYS A 96 0.30 -10.49 -6.51
CA LYS A 96 1.55 -9.71 -6.50
C LYS A 96 2.79 -10.45 -5.95
N ARG A 97 2.77 -11.79 -5.96
CA ARG A 97 3.98 -12.61 -5.77
C ARG A 97 4.82 -12.68 -7.05
N ASP A 98 6.09 -13.03 -6.91
CA ASP A 98 6.97 -13.27 -8.06
C ASP A 98 6.53 -14.51 -8.85
N GLN A 99 6.58 -14.41 -10.19
CA GLN A 99 6.05 -15.44 -11.09
C GLN A 99 6.97 -16.67 -11.17
N LYS A 100 8.29 -16.48 -11.02
CA LYS A 100 9.27 -17.57 -11.04
C LYS A 100 9.24 -18.33 -9.73
N ASP A 101 9.21 -17.63 -8.59
CA ASP A 101 9.03 -18.25 -7.27
C ASP A 101 7.72 -19.07 -7.25
N LEU A 102 6.62 -18.55 -7.79
CA LEU A 102 5.35 -19.29 -7.92
C LEU A 102 5.46 -20.55 -8.80
N LEU A 103 6.11 -20.46 -9.97
CA LEU A 103 6.30 -21.62 -10.86
C LEU A 103 7.17 -22.69 -10.19
N GLU A 104 8.24 -22.31 -9.50
CA GLU A 104 9.13 -23.23 -8.78
C GLU A 104 8.47 -23.83 -7.52
N GLU A 105 7.60 -23.08 -6.82
CA GLU A 105 6.76 -23.60 -5.75
C GLU A 105 5.73 -24.62 -6.25
N MET A 106 5.02 -24.34 -7.35
CA MET A 106 4.06 -25.31 -7.92
C MET A 106 4.74 -26.64 -8.27
N ILE A 107 5.88 -26.58 -8.94
CA ILE A 107 6.65 -27.77 -9.33
C ILE A 107 7.16 -28.51 -8.08
N SER A 108 7.80 -27.83 -7.13
CA SER A 108 8.39 -28.45 -5.92
C SER A 108 7.34 -29.00 -4.94
N GLN A 109 6.14 -28.40 -4.87
CA GLN A 109 5.00 -28.91 -4.11
C GLN A 109 4.22 -30.02 -4.86
N ASN A 110 4.75 -30.55 -5.97
CA ASN A 110 4.18 -31.65 -6.74
C ASN A 110 2.78 -31.34 -7.31
N LEU A 111 2.53 -30.09 -7.73
CA LEU A 111 1.34 -29.71 -8.48
C LEU A 111 1.53 -30.15 -9.94
N HIS A 112 1.06 -31.35 -10.27
CA HIS A 112 1.16 -31.92 -11.62
C HIS A 112 0.07 -31.32 -12.52
N ALA A 113 0.32 -30.12 -13.02
CA ALA A 113 -0.48 -29.48 -14.06
C ALA A 113 0.16 -29.60 -15.44
N ILE A 114 -0.69 -29.75 -16.46
CA ILE A 114 -0.32 -29.75 -17.88
C ILE A 114 -0.85 -28.51 -18.61
N ILE A 115 -0.19 -28.11 -19.70
CA ILE A 115 -0.67 -27.08 -20.63
C ILE A 115 -1.84 -27.64 -21.46
N ILE A 116 -3.01 -27.01 -21.39
CA ILE A 116 -4.22 -27.39 -22.18
C ILE A 116 -4.61 -26.38 -23.25
N LYS A 117 -4.04 -25.18 -23.26
CA LYS A 117 -4.19 -24.17 -24.33
C LYS A 117 -2.92 -23.33 -24.41
N VAL A 118 -2.61 -22.85 -25.61
CA VAL A 118 -1.56 -21.86 -25.88
C VAL A 118 -2.14 -20.72 -26.72
N SER A 119 -1.71 -19.48 -26.44
CA SER A 119 -2.24 -18.27 -27.06
C SER A 119 -1.21 -17.11 -27.13
N THR A 120 0.10 -17.40 -27.06
CA THR A 120 1.17 -16.38 -27.14
C THR A 120 2.32 -16.79 -28.06
N LEU A 121 3.13 -15.81 -28.46
CA LEU A 121 4.37 -16.04 -29.22
C LEU A 121 5.36 -16.88 -28.39
N GLY A 122 5.92 -17.91 -29.02
CA GLY A 122 6.85 -18.83 -28.38
C GLY A 122 6.19 -20.05 -27.73
N LEU A 123 4.86 -20.09 -27.61
CA LEU A 123 4.11 -21.32 -27.29
C LEU A 123 3.33 -21.81 -28.52
N ASP A 124 3.29 -23.13 -28.71
CA ASP A 124 2.68 -23.76 -29.88
C ASP A 124 2.07 -25.13 -29.55
N ARG A 125 1.49 -25.78 -30.58
CA ARG A 125 0.87 -27.12 -30.49
C ARG A 125 1.78 -28.24 -29.94
N SER A 126 3.10 -28.09 -29.94
CA SER A 126 4.04 -29.05 -29.34
C SER A 126 4.21 -28.89 -27.82
N HIS A 127 3.63 -27.84 -27.24
CA HIS A 127 3.63 -27.56 -25.81
C HIS A 127 2.37 -28.08 -25.11
N LEU A 128 1.28 -28.26 -25.86
CA LEU A 128 0.05 -28.88 -25.39
C LEU A 128 0.30 -30.29 -24.84
N GLY A 129 -0.19 -30.55 -23.63
CA GLY A 129 -0.05 -31.84 -22.94
C GLY A 129 1.22 -32.00 -22.10
N LYS A 130 2.25 -31.14 -22.29
CA LYS A 130 3.43 -31.12 -21.42
C LYS A 130 3.06 -30.59 -20.03
N SER A 131 3.71 -31.13 -19.01
CA SER A 131 3.61 -30.66 -17.63
C SER A 131 4.40 -29.36 -17.40
N LEU A 132 4.07 -28.64 -16.31
CA LEU A 132 4.81 -27.43 -15.90
C LEU A 132 6.32 -27.68 -15.71
N ILE A 133 6.72 -28.88 -15.27
CA ILE A 133 8.14 -29.23 -15.10
C ILE A 133 8.84 -29.47 -16.44
N GLU A 134 8.18 -30.09 -17.43
CA GLU A 134 8.75 -30.31 -18.77
C GLU A 134 8.91 -29.01 -19.58
N ILE A 135 8.07 -28.01 -19.31
CA ILE A 135 8.09 -26.73 -20.04
C ILE A 135 8.83 -25.62 -19.29
N LYS A 136 9.20 -25.80 -18.02
CA LYS A 136 9.78 -24.75 -17.15
C LYS A 136 10.90 -23.94 -17.82
N GLU A 137 11.94 -24.62 -18.32
CA GLU A 137 13.11 -23.95 -18.90
C GLU A 137 12.78 -23.25 -20.23
N HIS A 138 11.73 -23.68 -20.93
CA HIS A 138 11.21 -22.98 -22.10
C HIS A 138 10.38 -21.75 -21.71
N LEU A 139 9.56 -21.83 -20.66
CA LEU A 139 8.84 -20.67 -20.09
C LEU A 139 9.82 -19.57 -19.66
N LEU A 140 10.88 -19.93 -18.92
CA LEU A 140 11.94 -19.00 -18.52
C LEU A 140 12.55 -18.30 -19.75
N LYS A 141 12.91 -19.06 -20.79
CA LYS A 141 13.48 -18.53 -22.03
C LYS A 141 12.53 -17.59 -22.79
N ILE A 142 11.23 -17.88 -22.86
CA ILE A 142 10.28 -17.00 -23.56
C ILE A 142 9.84 -15.80 -22.71
N ASN A 143 9.97 -15.87 -21.38
CA ASN A 143 9.88 -14.70 -20.51
C ASN A 143 11.06 -13.75 -20.78
N GLU A 144 12.31 -14.24 -20.80
CA GLU A 144 13.50 -13.43 -21.11
C GLU A 144 13.45 -12.80 -22.52
N LEU A 145 12.82 -13.45 -23.50
CA LEU A 145 12.75 -12.98 -24.89
C LEU A 145 11.53 -12.10 -25.21
N TYR A 146 10.38 -12.36 -24.57
CA TYR A 146 9.07 -11.80 -24.98
C TYR A 146 8.18 -11.32 -23.81
N ASP A 147 8.67 -11.34 -22.56
CA ASP A 147 7.94 -10.96 -21.33
C ASP A 147 6.64 -11.77 -21.09
N VAL A 148 6.61 -13.02 -21.57
CA VAL A 148 5.51 -13.98 -21.32
C VAL A 148 5.39 -14.27 -19.82
N HIS A 149 4.18 -14.19 -19.26
CA HIS A 149 3.96 -14.44 -17.83
C HIS A 149 4.22 -15.93 -17.49
N LEU A 150 5.14 -16.19 -16.55
CA LEU A 150 5.59 -17.54 -16.15
C LEU A 150 4.52 -18.40 -15.47
N CYS A 151 3.34 -17.83 -15.23
CA CYS A 151 2.15 -18.52 -14.70
C CYS A 151 0.92 -18.45 -15.63
N GLY A 152 1.01 -17.84 -16.83
CA GLY A 152 -0.11 -17.75 -17.79
C GLY A 152 -1.25 -16.79 -17.42
N GLU A 153 -1.05 -15.90 -16.45
CA GLU A 153 -2.06 -14.96 -15.92
C GLU A 153 -2.59 -13.97 -16.98
N GLY A 154 -1.82 -13.67 -18.03
CA GLY A 154 -2.24 -12.86 -19.17
C GLY A 154 -3.06 -13.63 -20.20
N GLY A 155 -3.30 -14.93 -20.00
CA GLY A 155 -3.95 -15.82 -20.96
C GLY A 155 -3.00 -16.40 -22.00
N GLU A 156 -1.68 -16.35 -21.77
CA GLU A 156 -0.66 -16.92 -22.66
C GLU A 156 -0.80 -18.43 -22.84
N TYR A 157 -1.27 -19.11 -21.80
CA TYR A 157 -1.64 -20.50 -21.79
C TYR A 157 -2.67 -20.77 -20.68
N GLU A 158 -3.41 -21.88 -20.78
CA GLU A 158 -4.26 -22.38 -19.68
C GLU A 158 -3.79 -23.78 -19.28
N THR A 159 -4.03 -24.17 -18.02
CA THR A 159 -3.58 -25.45 -17.47
C THR A 159 -4.72 -26.30 -16.90
N LEU A 160 -4.44 -27.61 -16.75
CA LEU A 160 -5.26 -28.54 -15.98
C LEU A 160 -4.38 -29.26 -14.95
N VAL A 161 -4.75 -29.19 -13.67
CA VAL A 161 -4.14 -30.02 -12.62
C VAL A 161 -4.66 -31.45 -12.75
N LEU A 162 -3.75 -32.40 -12.98
CA LEU A 162 -4.07 -33.84 -13.06
C LEU A 162 -3.90 -34.53 -11.71
N ASP A 163 -2.88 -34.15 -10.95
CA ASP A 163 -2.70 -34.60 -9.56
C ASP A 163 -1.96 -33.55 -8.71
N CYS A 164 -2.17 -33.58 -7.41
CA CYS A 164 -1.43 -32.79 -6.42
C CYS A 164 -1.61 -33.38 -5.00
N PRO A 165 -0.88 -32.91 -3.96
CA PRO A 165 -0.93 -33.53 -2.63
C PRO A 165 -2.29 -33.50 -1.94
N ILE A 166 -3.20 -32.57 -2.31
CA ILE A 166 -4.54 -32.47 -1.72
C ILE A 166 -5.56 -33.43 -2.35
N PHE A 167 -5.25 -34.00 -3.52
CA PHE A 167 -6.12 -34.96 -4.21
C PHE A 167 -6.07 -36.34 -3.53
N GLN A 168 -7.24 -36.88 -3.20
CA GLN A 168 -7.47 -38.27 -2.81
C GLN A 168 -7.39 -39.21 -4.02
N LYS A 169 -7.82 -38.74 -5.20
CA LYS A 169 -7.81 -39.47 -6.47
C LYS A 169 -7.30 -38.57 -7.59
N LYS A 170 -6.60 -39.11 -8.57
CA LYS A 170 -6.02 -38.33 -9.69
C LYS A 170 -6.94 -38.31 -10.90
N ILE A 171 -6.79 -37.27 -11.71
CA ILE A 171 -7.50 -37.09 -12.98
C ILE A 171 -6.63 -37.69 -14.09
N LYS A 172 -7.16 -38.67 -14.82
CA LYS A 172 -6.48 -39.38 -15.90
C LYS A 172 -7.07 -38.99 -17.25
N ILE A 173 -6.25 -38.55 -18.19
CA ILE A 173 -6.69 -38.32 -19.57
C ILE A 173 -6.79 -39.67 -20.30
N VAL A 174 -7.98 -39.96 -20.84
CA VAL A 174 -8.32 -41.20 -21.57
C VAL A 174 -8.16 -41.01 -23.07
N LYS A 175 -8.49 -39.83 -23.57
CA LYS A 175 -8.29 -39.40 -24.96
C LYS A 175 -8.05 -37.89 -24.99
N SER A 176 -7.13 -37.42 -25.83
CA SER A 176 -6.98 -36.02 -26.19
C SER A 176 -6.86 -35.85 -27.71
N GLU A 177 -7.28 -34.69 -28.21
CA GLU A 177 -7.08 -34.23 -29.58
C GLU A 177 -6.72 -32.73 -29.55
N ILE A 178 -5.77 -32.31 -30.40
CA ILE A 178 -5.39 -30.90 -30.54
C ILE A 178 -6.40 -30.24 -31.49
N VAL A 179 -6.92 -29.09 -31.09
CA VAL A 179 -7.80 -28.24 -31.88
C VAL A 179 -7.10 -26.89 -32.08
N ASP A 180 -6.82 -26.56 -33.34
CA ASP A 180 -6.35 -25.23 -33.73
C ASP A 180 -7.59 -24.33 -33.91
N HIS A 181 -7.71 -23.26 -33.10
CA HIS A 181 -8.92 -22.42 -33.03
C HIS A 181 -8.83 -21.20 -33.95
N SER A 182 -7.68 -20.53 -33.93
CA SER A 182 -7.37 -19.35 -34.74
C SER A 182 -5.84 -19.24 -34.88
N PRO A 183 -5.31 -18.36 -35.76
CA PRO A 183 -3.86 -18.20 -35.91
C PRO A 183 -3.19 -17.84 -34.57
N GLY A 184 -2.28 -18.71 -34.11
CA GLY A 184 -1.59 -18.57 -32.82
C GLY A 184 -2.36 -19.08 -31.59
N VAL A 185 -3.54 -19.69 -31.74
CA VAL A 185 -4.32 -20.24 -30.63
C VAL A 185 -4.69 -21.71 -30.88
N SER A 186 -4.14 -22.60 -30.06
CA SER A 186 -4.37 -24.05 -30.11
C SER A 186 -4.69 -24.57 -28.71
N TYR A 187 -5.57 -25.57 -28.59
CA TYR A 187 -5.95 -26.17 -27.31
C TYR A 187 -6.16 -27.68 -27.38
N LEU A 188 -6.12 -28.34 -26.23
CA LEU A 188 -6.52 -29.74 -26.08
C LEU A 188 -8.01 -29.83 -25.81
N LYS A 189 -8.70 -30.64 -26.62
CA LYS A 189 -10.02 -31.18 -26.32
C LYS A 189 -9.81 -32.62 -25.84
N PHE A 190 -10.34 -32.98 -24.68
CA PHE A 190 -10.00 -34.23 -24.03
C PHE A 190 -11.16 -34.84 -23.23
N LYS A 191 -11.13 -36.16 -23.09
CA LYS A 191 -11.95 -36.92 -22.13
C LYS A 191 -11.03 -37.39 -21.02
N ALA A 192 -11.40 -37.11 -19.78
CA ALA A 192 -10.71 -37.59 -18.58
C ALA A 192 -11.66 -38.40 -17.68
N GLU A 193 -11.06 -39.18 -16.77
CA GLU A 193 -11.74 -39.98 -15.75
C GLU A 193 -10.98 -39.89 -14.42
N ILE A 194 -11.57 -40.46 -13.36
CA ILE A 194 -10.94 -40.55 -12.04
C ILE A 194 -10.16 -41.88 -11.95
N GLU A 195 -8.91 -41.81 -11.51
CA GLU A 195 -8.07 -42.97 -11.24
C GLU A 195 -7.60 -42.94 -9.77
N GLU A 196 -7.69 -44.08 -9.09
CA GLU A 196 -7.25 -44.21 -7.70
C GLU A 196 -5.74 -43.97 -7.57
N LYS A 197 -5.31 -43.35 -6.47
CA LYS A 197 -3.89 -43.13 -6.18
C LYS A 197 -3.34 -44.33 -5.41
N SER A 198 -2.17 -44.82 -5.81
CA SER A 198 -1.45 -45.89 -5.09
C SER A 198 -0.96 -45.44 -3.70
N PHE A 199 -0.86 -44.12 -3.49
CA PHE A 199 -0.55 -43.50 -2.22
C PHE A 199 -1.22 -42.11 -2.14
N VAL A 200 -1.79 -41.79 -0.98
CA VAL A 200 -2.32 -40.45 -0.65
C VAL A 200 -1.51 -39.89 0.51
N ASP A 201 -0.84 -38.74 0.30
CA ASP A 201 -0.04 -38.12 1.35
C ASP A 201 -0.93 -37.41 2.37
N THR A 202 -1.18 -38.05 3.52
CA THR A 202 -1.91 -37.44 4.64
C THR A 202 -1.09 -36.40 5.42
N ASN A 203 0.22 -36.29 5.16
CA ASN A 203 1.15 -35.42 5.88
C ASN A 203 1.61 -34.20 5.04
N TRP A 204 1.04 -33.95 3.86
CA TRP A 204 1.47 -32.87 2.95
C TRP A 204 1.55 -31.51 3.65
N LYS A 205 0.62 -31.21 4.57
CA LYS A 205 0.58 -29.97 5.36
C LYS A 205 1.84 -29.72 6.21
N LYS A 206 2.60 -30.77 6.56
CA LYS A 206 3.88 -30.68 7.30
C LYS A 206 5.08 -30.47 6.38
N ARG A 207 4.92 -30.69 5.07
CA ARG A 207 5.95 -30.57 4.02
C ARG A 207 5.76 -29.30 3.17
N PHE A 208 4.57 -28.71 3.22
CA PHE A 208 4.26 -27.45 2.58
C PHE A 208 5.04 -26.30 3.22
N ILE A 209 5.80 -25.57 2.43
CA ILE A 209 6.59 -24.43 2.88
C ILE A 209 5.74 -23.18 2.69
N LEU A 210 5.49 -22.44 3.77
CA LEU A 210 4.85 -21.13 3.69
C LEU A 210 5.86 -20.08 3.18
N PRO A 211 5.45 -19.14 2.31
CA PRO A 211 6.33 -18.06 1.88
C PRO A 211 6.81 -17.20 3.05
N ASP A 212 8.05 -16.71 2.93
CA ASP A 212 8.68 -15.84 3.90
C ASP A 212 7.90 -14.52 4.11
N GLN A 213 7.76 -14.09 5.36
CA GLN A 213 7.14 -12.80 5.71
C GLN A 213 8.04 -11.58 5.44
N LEU A 214 9.35 -11.82 5.40
CA LEU A 214 10.39 -10.82 5.13
C LEU A 214 11.26 -11.25 3.96
N ASP A 215 11.49 -10.35 3.02
CA ASP A 215 12.45 -10.53 1.93
C ASP A 215 13.91 -10.59 2.43
N LYS A 216 14.85 -10.88 1.53
CA LYS A 216 16.28 -11.07 1.85
C LYS A 216 16.96 -9.81 2.41
N LYS A 217 16.59 -8.62 1.95
CA LYS A 217 17.08 -7.31 2.43
C LYS A 217 16.52 -7.02 3.81
N CYS A 218 15.20 -7.15 3.98
CA CYS A 218 14.52 -6.85 5.24
C CYS A 218 14.85 -7.89 6.34
N LYS A 219 15.17 -9.14 6.00
CA LYS A 219 15.77 -10.12 6.92
C LYS A 219 17.15 -9.71 7.43
N GLN A 220 18.05 -9.29 6.53
CA GLN A 220 19.40 -8.82 6.90
C GLN A 220 19.32 -7.56 7.77
N PHE A 221 18.44 -6.63 7.40
CA PHE A 221 18.19 -5.40 8.14
C PHE A 221 17.57 -5.64 9.52
N LYS A 222 16.60 -6.56 9.65
CA LYS A 222 16.07 -6.96 10.97
C LYS A 222 17.20 -7.47 11.86
N LYS A 223 18.05 -8.37 11.35
CA LYS A 223 19.21 -8.88 12.07
C LYS A 223 20.16 -7.75 12.50
N TYR A 224 20.43 -6.79 11.62
CA TYR A 224 21.23 -5.62 11.94
C TYR A 224 20.65 -4.79 13.11
N LEU A 225 19.32 -4.64 13.18
CA LEU A 225 18.64 -3.98 14.31
C LEU A 225 18.61 -4.84 15.59
N ASP A 226 18.57 -6.18 15.47
CA ASP A 226 18.68 -7.09 16.62
C ASP A 226 20.09 -7.07 17.25
N GLU A 227 21.13 -6.84 16.44
CA GLU A 227 22.53 -6.80 16.85
C GLU A 227 23.02 -5.38 17.23
N PHE A 228 22.20 -4.34 17.04
CA PHE A 228 22.56 -2.94 17.33
C PHE A 228 22.58 -2.66 18.84
N GLN A 229 23.75 -2.28 19.36
CA GLN A 229 23.89 -1.76 20.72
C GLN A 229 23.97 -0.24 20.69
N ASP A 230 23.16 0.40 21.53
CA ASP A 230 22.99 1.86 21.54
C ASP A 230 24.01 2.54 22.48
N GLU A 231 25.28 2.58 22.04
CA GLU A 231 26.39 3.17 22.80
C GLU A 231 26.18 4.67 23.13
N ASP A 232 25.28 5.36 22.41
CA ASP A 232 25.07 6.80 22.46
C ASP A 232 23.73 7.26 23.09
N TYR A 233 22.91 6.36 23.65
CA TYR A 233 21.63 6.72 24.32
C TYR A 233 21.81 7.81 25.41
N ASN A 234 22.97 7.84 26.06
CA ASN A 234 23.33 8.82 27.09
C ASN A 234 23.72 10.21 26.52
N LYS A 235 23.69 10.42 25.19
CA LYS A 235 24.04 11.69 24.52
C LYS A 235 22.87 12.33 23.76
N THR A 236 21.74 11.66 23.57
CA THR A 236 20.55 12.30 22.96
C THR A 236 20.04 13.41 23.86
N SER A 237 20.19 14.66 23.41
CA SER A 237 19.73 15.85 24.12
C SER A 237 18.20 15.89 24.19
N ILE A 238 17.64 15.36 25.28
CA ILE A 238 16.22 15.51 25.60
C ILE A 238 15.91 16.99 25.74
N ILE A 239 15.27 17.57 24.72
CA ILE A 239 14.67 18.89 24.80
C ILE A 239 13.61 18.81 25.92
N PRO A 240 13.66 19.69 26.94
CA PRO A 240 12.76 19.60 28.08
C PRO A 240 11.32 19.82 27.63
N THR A 241 10.37 19.06 28.21
CA THR A 241 8.94 19.21 27.92
C THR A 241 8.46 20.60 28.32
N ILE A 242 8.34 21.51 27.36
CA ILE A 242 7.96 22.91 27.58
C ILE A 242 6.45 22.97 27.89
N SER A 243 6.12 22.90 29.18
CA SER A 243 4.75 23.06 29.67
C SER A 243 4.42 24.55 29.82
N ILE A 244 3.46 25.03 29.02
CA ILE A 244 2.94 26.39 29.07
C ILE A 244 1.52 26.37 29.67
N LYS A 245 1.17 27.36 30.50
CA LYS A 245 -0.15 27.46 31.12
C LYS A 245 -1.14 28.20 30.20
N ASN A 246 -2.33 27.61 30.00
CA ASN A 246 -3.43 28.23 29.25
C ASN A 246 -3.81 29.62 29.79
N LYS A 247 -4.29 30.47 28.88
CA LYS A 247 -5.36 31.41 29.16
C LYS A 247 -6.39 31.36 28.04
N ASN A 248 -7.65 31.19 28.45
CA ASN A 248 -8.87 31.23 27.64
C ASN A 248 -9.11 29.97 26.79
N ASP A 249 -10.36 29.53 26.80
CA ASP A 249 -10.81 28.24 26.28
C ASP A 249 -11.95 28.50 25.27
N GLU A 250 -11.61 28.86 24.03
CA GLU A 250 -12.54 29.11 22.92
C GLU A 250 -12.14 28.32 21.67
N ILE A 251 -13.12 27.94 20.84
CA ILE A 251 -12.95 27.07 19.67
C ILE A 251 -12.33 27.85 18.50
N PHE A 252 -11.11 27.50 18.09
CA PHE A 252 -10.51 28.01 16.84
C PHE A 252 -10.60 26.99 15.70
N MET A 253 -11.54 27.22 14.79
CA MET A 253 -11.70 26.46 13.54
C MET A 253 -11.02 27.17 12.38
N ASN A 254 -9.82 26.71 12.02
CA ASN A 254 -9.03 27.30 10.92
C ASN A 254 -9.15 26.45 9.64
N SER A 255 -9.88 26.96 8.64
CA SER A 255 -9.79 26.47 7.26
C SER A 255 -8.67 27.22 6.52
N SER A 256 -7.51 26.60 6.37
CA SER A 256 -6.41 27.14 5.54
C SER A 256 -6.36 26.47 4.16
N LYS A 257 -5.95 27.23 3.14
CA LYS A 257 -5.84 26.75 1.76
C LYS A 257 -4.41 26.34 1.44
N LEU A 258 -4.19 25.06 1.13
CA LEU A 258 -2.88 24.49 0.85
C LEU A 258 -2.77 24.06 -0.62
N LYS A 259 -2.07 24.86 -1.46
CA LYS A 259 -2.27 24.87 -2.92
C LYS A 259 -3.76 24.99 -3.27
N ASN A 260 -4.39 23.86 -3.59
CA ASN A 260 -5.79 23.69 -3.97
C ASN A 260 -6.63 23.03 -2.87
N LEU A 261 -6.03 22.43 -1.85
CA LEU A 261 -6.71 21.71 -0.77
C LEU A 261 -7.28 22.66 0.29
N ILE A 262 -8.36 22.23 0.94
CA ILE A 262 -8.89 22.80 2.19
C ILE A 262 -8.58 21.81 3.31
N ALA A 263 -8.06 22.30 4.44
CA ALA A 263 -7.92 21.51 5.64
C ALA A 263 -9.02 21.85 6.67
N ILE A 264 -9.51 20.84 7.38
CA ILE A 264 -10.55 20.97 8.42
C ILE A 264 -10.08 20.16 9.64
N GLY A 265 -9.47 20.82 10.61
CA GLY A 265 -8.90 20.19 11.81
C GLY A 265 -9.77 20.29 13.05
N GLY A 266 -9.48 19.47 14.06
CA GLY A 266 -9.96 19.69 15.43
C GLY A 266 -11.43 19.37 15.70
N ILE A 267 -12.08 18.54 14.89
CA ILE A 267 -13.50 18.19 15.10
C ILE A 267 -13.61 17.19 16.25
N ASN A 268 -14.11 17.64 17.40
CA ASN A 268 -14.40 16.85 18.59
C ASN A 268 -15.74 17.28 19.22
N LEU A 269 -16.26 16.48 20.17
CA LEU A 269 -17.41 16.86 20.99
C LEU A 269 -16.92 17.58 22.25
N GLN A 270 -16.95 18.91 22.25
CA GLN A 270 -16.67 19.67 23.47
C GLN A 270 -17.88 19.65 24.39
N LEU A 271 -17.68 19.14 25.61
CA LEU A 271 -18.70 19.13 26.66
C LEU A 271 -18.48 20.31 27.61
N GLU A 272 -19.52 21.13 27.82
CA GLU A 272 -19.52 22.24 28.80
C GLU A 272 -19.43 21.78 30.27
N SER A 273 -19.52 20.46 30.51
CA SER A 273 -19.28 19.83 31.81
C SER A 273 -18.48 18.54 31.63
N GLU A 274 -17.66 18.17 32.61
CA GLU A 274 -16.74 17.01 32.55
C GLU A 274 -17.44 15.63 32.47
N ASN A 275 -18.77 15.59 32.36
CA ASN A 275 -19.57 14.37 32.44
C ASN A 275 -19.59 13.59 31.10
N LEU A 276 -18.42 13.10 30.70
CA LEU A 276 -18.17 12.23 29.53
C LEU A 276 -19.06 10.97 29.47
N LEU A 277 -19.71 10.60 30.57
CA LEU A 277 -20.67 9.50 30.66
C LEU A 277 -22.03 9.81 30.02
N ALA A 278 -22.31 11.09 29.68
CA ALA A 278 -23.56 11.50 29.06
C ALA A 278 -23.73 11.03 27.60
N TYR A 279 -22.65 10.60 26.94
CA TYR A 279 -22.65 10.12 25.55
C TYR A 279 -21.80 8.86 25.43
N THR A 280 -22.22 7.93 24.58
CA THR A 280 -21.40 6.81 24.12
C THR A 280 -20.30 7.26 23.14
N LEU A 281 -19.29 6.42 22.92
CA LEU A 281 -18.26 6.61 21.89
C LEU A 281 -18.88 6.69 20.48
N GLU A 282 -19.96 5.94 20.26
CA GLU A 282 -20.71 5.88 19.00
C GLU A 282 -21.42 7.20 18.72
N GLU A 283 -22.15 7.76 19.69
CA GLU A 283 -22.79 9.07 19.58
C GLU A 283 -21.77 10.21 19.38
N GLU A 284 -20.62 10.16 20.06
CA GLU A 284 -19.53 11.12 19.87
C GLU A 284 -18.95 11.05 18.44
N PHE A 285 -18.70 9.84 17.92
CA PHE A 285 -18.22 9.68 16.55
C PHE A 285 -19.26 10.15 15.52
N HIS A 286 -20.54 9.81 15.72
CA HIS A 286 -21.63 10.27 14.87
C HIS A 286 -21.79 11.81 14.90
N PHE A 287 -21.63 12.45 16.05
CA PHE A 287 -21.63 13.91 16.19
C PHE A 287 -20.49 14.53 15.36
N CYS A 288 -19.25 14.08 15.56
CA CYS A 288 -18.09 14.59 14.82
C CYS A 288 -18.24 14.37 13.31
N MET A 289 -18.73 13.21 12.89
CA MET A 289 -19.01 12.94 11.47
C MET A 289 -20.19 13.73 10.90
N SER A 290 -21.18 14.14 11.72
CA SER A 290 -22.22 15.08 11.29
C SER A 290 -21.64 16.47 11.08
N LYS A 291 -20.87 16.99 12.05
CA LYS A 291 -20.18 18.29 11.92
C LYS A 291 -19.29 18.32 10.68
N LEU A 292 -18.49 17.28 10.46
CA LEU A 292 -17.68 17.13 9.24
C LEU A 292 -18.52 17.20 7.96
N LYS A 293 -19.65 16.47 7.89
CA LYS A 293 -20.57 16.56 6.75
C LYS A 293 -21.14 17.97 6.57
N ASP A 294 -21.42 18.71 7.64
CA ASP A 294 -21.97 20.06 7.57
C ASP A 294 -20.91 21.10 7.12
N TYR A 295 -19.65 20.96 7.51
CA TYR A 295 -18.54 21.75 6.95
C TYR A 295 -18.28 21.43 5.48
N LEU A 296 -18.33 20.15 5.08
CA LEU A 296 -18.16 19.78 3.68
C LEU A 296 -19.27 20.39 2.80
N LYS A 297 -20.53 20.31 3.24
CA LYS A 297 -21.68 20.96 2.56
C LYS A 297 -21.51 22.46 2.38
N SER A 298 -20.92 23.19 3.33
CA SER A 298 -20.76 24.65 3.21
C SER A 298 -19.76 25.06 2.11
N TYR A 299 -18.88 24.14 1.71
CA TYR A 299 -18.01 24.26 0.53
C TYR A 299 -18.54 23.53 -0.72
N ILE A 300 -19.77 22.99 -0.69
CA ILE A 300 -20.40 22.17 -1.74
C ILE A 300 -19.66 20.82 -1.98
N LEU A 301 -19.05 20.30 -0.91
CA LEU A 301 -18.26 19.06 -0.86
C LEU A 301 -18.97 17.95 -0.08
N ASP A 302 -18.49 16.72 -0.23
CA ASP A 302 -18.93 15.55 0.54
C ASP A 302 -17.77 14.66 1.00
N LEU A 303 -18.06 13.55 1.68
CA LEU A 303 -17.03 12.65 2.24
C LEU A 303 -16.13 12.01 1.18
N CYS A 304 -16.60 11.92 -0.07
CA CYS A 304 -15.77 11.49 -1.18
C CYS A 304 -14.63 12.48 -1.40
N ASP A 305 -14.82 13.80 -1.23
CA ASP A 305 -13.81 14.82 -1.57
C ASP A 305 -12.62 14.86 -0.60
N ILE A 306 -12.65 14.08 0.48
CA ILE A 306 -11.54 13.92 1.42
C ILE A 306 -10.37 13.20 0.73
N VAL A 307 -9.16 13.76 0.87
CA VAL A 307 -7.89 13.19 0.35
C VAL A 307 -7.01 12.58 1.44
N PHE A 308 -7.20 12.95 2.71
CA PHE A 308 -6.52 12.37 3.88
C PHE A 308 -7.38 12.52 5.14
N PHE A 309 -7.32 11.53 6.05
CA PHE A 309 -8.07 11.51 7.30
C PHE A 309 -7.14 11.25 8.50
N GLU A 310 -7.22 12.08 9.53
CA GLU A 310 -6.58 11.87 10.83
C GLU A 310 -7.64 11.47 11.87
N LEU A 311 -7.28 10.48 12.68
CA LEU A 311 -8.00 10.12 13.89
C LEU A 311 -7.04 10.20 15.10
N VAL A 312 -7.40 11.02 16.10
CA VAL A 312 -6.75 11.00 17.42
C VAL A 312 -7.73 10.39 18.42
N LEU A 313 -7.29 9.41 19.20
CA LEU A 313 -8.09 8.77 20.25
C LEU A 313 -7.45 8.96 21.63
N GLU A 314 -8.27 9.09 22.66
CA GLU A 314 -7.86 9.15 24.06
C GLU A 314 -7.32 7.79 24.54
N LYS A 315 -7.88 6.68 24.03
CA LYS A 315 -7.42 5.31 24.28
C LYS A 315 -7.39 4.48 22.98
N MET A 316 -6.35 3.67 22.78
CA MET A 316 -6.26 2.78 21.61
C MET A 316 -7.25 1.61 21.65
N ASP A 317 -7.75 1.23 22.83
CA ASP A 317 -8.76 0.18 23.00
C ASP A 317 -10.04 0.46 22.19
N TYR A 318 -10.30 1.74 21.88
CA TYR A 318 -11.43 2.18 21.07
C TYR A 318 -11.28 1.86 19.56
N ILE A 319 -10.09 1.51 19.06
CA ILE A 319 -9.81 1.42 17.61
C ILE A 319 -10.74 0.47 16.86
N LEU A 320 -11.00 -0.74 17.40
CA LEU A 320 -11.85 -1.74 16.73
C LEU A 320 -13.31 -1.28 16.62
N HIS A 321 -13.79 -0.49 17.59
CA HIS A 321 -15.13 0.09 17.54
C HIS A 321 -15.17 1.26 16.53
N VAL A 322 -14.19 2.17 16.60
CA VAL A 322 -14.14 3.32 15.67
C VAL A 322 -13.89 2.87 14.22
N ASP A 323 -13.18 1.77 13.97
CA ASP A 323 -13.06 1.14 12.65
C ASP A 323 -14.41 0.67 12.10
N ALA A 324 -15.22 0.02 12.93
CA ALA A 324 -16.57 -0.42 12.56
C ALA A 324 -17.46 0.79 12.21
N LEU A 325 -17.42 1.85 13.02
CA LEU A 325 -18.18 3.08 12.77
C LEU A 325 -17.68 3.80 11.51
N TYR A 326 -16.37 3.97 11.35
CA TYR A 326 -15.75 4.57 10.16
C TYR A 326 -16.15 3.83 8.87
N SER A 327 -16.23 2.50 8.92
CA SER A 327 -16.65 1.69 7.76
C SER A 327 -18.05 2.04 7.24
N GLN A 328 -18.96 2.49 8.11
CA GLN A 328 -20.32 2.91 7.72
C GLN A 328 -20.31 4.17 6.86
N TYR A 329 -19.35 5.08 7.12
CA TYR A 329 -19.22 6.37 6.43
C TYR A 329 -18.31 6.32 5.19
N PHE A 330 -17.32 5.43 5.18
CA PHE A 330 -16.28 5.34 4.16
C PHE A 330 -16.31 4.01 3.37
N SER A 331 -17.48 3.38 3.27
CA SER A 331 -17.69 2.11 2.56
C SER A 331 -17.51 2.16 1.03
N PHE A 332 -17.42 3.37 0.44
CA PHE A 332 -17.28 3.61 -1.00
C PHE A 332 -15.93 3.15 -1.58
N SER A 333 -15.77 3.21 -2.91
CA SER A 333 -14.68 2.55 -3.66
C SER A 333 -13.30 3.23 -3.57
N LYS A 334 -13.20 4.44 -3.00
CA LYS A 334 -11.97 5.24 -2.90
C LYS A 334 -11.85 5.99 -1.57
N PRO A 335 -11.88 5.30 -0.42
CA PRO A 335 -11.77 5.94 0.89
C PRO A 335 -10.41 6.64 1.03
N PRO A 336 -10.30 7.72 1.83
CA PRO A 336 -9.02 8.39 2.03
C PRO A 336 -8.02 7.46 2.75
N PRO A 337 -6.70 7.70 2.63
CA PRO A 337 -5.70 7.14 3.53
C PRO A 337 -5.90 7.74 4.93
N ARG A 338 -5.60 6.95 5.96
CA ARG A 338 -5.84 7.30 7.36
C ARG A 338 -4.59 7.11 8.21
N ILE A 339 -4.38 8.00 9.18
CA ILE A 339 -3.51 7.77 10.34
C ILE A 339 -4.37 7.65 11.61
N CYS A 340 -3.96 6.82 12.59
CA CYS A 340 -4.60 6.77 13.90
C CYS A 340 -3.58 6.76 15.05
N ILE A 341 -3.62 7.79 15.89
CA ILE A 341 -2.66 7.98 16.99
C ILE A 341 -3.36 8.15 18.34
N ASN A 342 -2.64 7.85 19.42
CA ASN A 342 -3.13 8.03 20.78
C ASN A 342 -2.60 9.33 21.41
N SER A 343 -3.48 10.09 22.06
CA SER A 343 -3.08 11.23 22.88
C SER A 343 -3.87 11.29 24.18
N SER A 344 -3.17 11.25 25.31
CA SER A 344 -3.76 11.50 26.63
C SER A 344 -4.11 12.97 26.89
N ASN A 345 -3.98 13.85 25.88
CA ASN A 345 -4.25 15.29 25.99
C ASN A 345 -5.62 15.71 25.43
N LEU A 346 -6.43 14.76 24.91
CA LEU A 346 -7.83 15.04 24.58
C LEU A 346 -8.62 15.32 25.87
N LYS A 347 -8.86 16.60 26.14
CA LYS A 347 -9.67 17.05 27.28
C LYS A 347 -11.14 17.06 26.88
N SER A 348 -12.00 16.55 27.75
CA SER A 348 -13.47 16.54 27.61
C SER A 348 -14.02 15.85 26.35
N CYS A 349 -13.19 15.09 25.61
CA CYS A 349 -13.59 14.24 24.48
C CYS A 349 -12.73 12.95 24.44
N ARG A 350 -13.25 11.88 23.82
CA ARG A 350 -12.53 10.61 23.60
C ARG A 350 -11.90 10.51 22.22
N LEU A 351 -12.37 11.30 21.24
CA LEU A 351 -11.84 11.33 19.88
C LEU A 351 -11.81 12.73 19.27
N GLN A 352 -10.88 12.92 18.34
CA GLN A 352 -10.78 14.09 17.48
C GLN A 352 -10.52 13.64 16.03
N ILE A 353 -11.16 14.32 15.08
CA ILE A 353 -11.04 14.10 13.64
C ILE A 353 -10.46 15.36 12.97
N SER A 354 -9.48 15.17 12.10
CA SER A 354 -9.00 16.18 11.15
C SER A 354 -9.01 15.61 9.73
N VAL A 355 -9.23 16.44 8.71
CA VAL A 355 -9.19 16.00 7.30
C VAL A 355 -8.51 17.01 6.39
N LEU A 356 -7.97 16.51 5.28
CA LEU A 356 -7.62 17.30 4.10
C LEU A 356 -8.62 16.97 2.99
N VAL A 357 -9.09 17.99 2.25
CA VAL A 357 -10.19 17.91 1.28
C VAL A 357 -9.80 18.59 -0.03
N ASP A 358 -10.20 18.00 -1.16
CA ASP A 358 -9.96 18.54 -2.50
C ASP A 358 -11.22 19.26 -3.06
N PRO A 359 -11.37 20.58 -2.88
CA PRO A 359 -12.48 21.34 -3.47
C PRO A 359 -12.46 21.39 -5.00
N SER A 360 -11.35 21.02 -5.66
CA SER A 360 -11.26 21.02 -7.13
C SER A 360 -11.82 19.75 -7.76
N ARG A 361 -12.10 18.70 -6.95
CA ARG A 361 -12.51 17.36 -7.41
C ARG A 361 -11.59 16.81 -8.51
N SER A 362 -10.28 16.94 -8.30
CA SER A 362 -9.24 16.54 -9.26
C SER A 362 -9.29 15.04 -9.57
N LYS A 363 -8.66 14.65 -10.69
CA LYS A 363 -8.59 13.24 -11.12
C LYS A 363 -7.61 12.45 -10.23
N ARG A 364 -8.12 11.96 -9.11
CA ARG A 364 -7.39 11.12 -8.13
C ARG A 364 -7.38 9.63 -8.45
N SER A 365 -6.34 8.96 -7.97
CA SER A 365 -6.23 7.49 -7.97
C SER A 365 -5.81 7.00 -6.58
N VAL A 366 -6.24 5.80 -6.19
CA VAL A 366 -5.96 5.20 -4.88
C VAL A 366 -5.30 3.83 -5.05
N VAL A 367 -4.49 3.44 -4.07
CA VAL A 367 -4.14 2.04 -3.82
C VAL A 367 -4.97 1.59 -2.62
N HIS A 368 -5.83 0.59 -2.84
CA HIS A 368 -6.64 -0.01 -1.79
C HIS A 368 -6.62 -1.53 -1.97
N ILE A 369 -6.36 -2.23 -0.87
CA ILE A 369 -6.27 -3.69 -0.79
C ILE A 369 -7.10 -4.13 0.42
N GLN A 370 -8.05 -5.02 0.18
CA GLN A 370 -8.93 -5.57 1.21
C GLN A 370 -8.66 -7.08 1.42
N SER A 371 -8.06 -7.76 0.43
CA SER A 371 -7.70 -9.18 0.53
C SER A 371 -6.45 -9.44 1.38
N GLN A 372 -6.46 -10.51 2.18
CA GLN A 372 -5.22 -11.07 2.75
C GLN A 372 -4.36 -11.66 1.62
N ASN A 373 -3.07 -11.33 1.58
CA ASN A 373 -2.16 -11.65 0.48
C ASN A 373 -0.70 -11.66 0.97
N TYR A 374 0.29 -12.03 0.15
CA TYR A 374 1.71 -12.02 0.58
C TYR A 374 2.48 -10.74 0.18
N TRP A 375 1.87 -9.82 -0.55
CA TRP A 375 2.51 -8.59 -0.99
C TRP A 375 2.43 -7.47 0.07
N LEU A 376 1.24 -6.95 0.38
CA LEU A 376 1.02 -5.79 1.25
C LEU A 376 -0.23 -6.01 2.14
N PRO A 377 -0.21 -5.75 3.47
CA PRO A 377 -1.33 -6.04 4.34
C PRO A 377 -2.56 -5.22 3.97
N ALA A 378 -3.75 -5.83 4.00
CA ALA A 378 -5.00 -5.08 3.88
C ALA A 378 -5.16 -4.09 5.05
N ASN A 379 -5.59 -2.86 4.74
CA ASN A 379 -5.76 -1.81 5.74
C ASN A 379 -7.02 -2.07 6.59
N LYS A 380 -6.82 -2.34 7.88
CA LYS A 380 -7.90 -2.39 8.87
C LYS A 380 -8.57 -1.01 9.00
N GLY A 381 -9.89 -0.99 9.19
CA GLY A 381 -10.67 0.25 9.20
C GLY A 381 -10.97 0.85 7.82
N PHE A 382 -10.88 0.08 6.73
CA PHE A 382 -11.35 0.48 5.38
C PHE A 382 -10.78 1.81 4.84
N CYS A 383 -9.51 2.12 5.12
CA CYS A 383 -8.81 3.24 4.47
C CYS A 383 -7.96 2.77 3.27
N SER A 384 -7.66 3.67 2.33
CA SER A 384 -6.71 3.38 1.25
C SER A 384 -5.28 3.33 1.78
N HIS A 385 -4.39 2.54 1.17
CA HIS A 385 -2.95 2.55 1.45
C HIS A 385 -2.31 3.86 1.04
N ALA A 386 -2.70 4.36 -0.13
CA ALA A 386 -2.25 5.64 -0.66
C ALA A 386 -3.32 6.29 -1.55
N LEU A 387 -3.31 7.62 -1.61
CA LEU A 387 -4.14 8.42 -2.51
C LEU A 387 -3.27 9.45 -3.21
N ILE A 388 -3.41 9.52 -4.53
CA ILE A 388 -2.68 10.44 -5.41
C ILE A 388 -3.63 11.57 -5.80
N HIS A 389 -3.26 12.81 -5.49
CA HIS A 389 -3.92 14.06 -5.84
C HIS A 389 -2.89 14.97 -6.53
N GLU A 390 -3.16 15.39 -7.77
CA GLU A 390 -2.16 16.03 -8.65
C GLU A 390 -0.85 15.23 -8.74
N ASP A 391 0.27 15.82 -8.30
CA ASP A 391 1.59 15.20 -8.17
C ASP A 391 1.88 14.62 -6.77
N ILE A 392 1.01 14.87 -5.79
CA ILE A 392 1.19 14.52 -4.37
C ILE A 392 0.60 13.15 -4.08
N VAL A 393 1.29 12.37 -3.23
CA VAL A 393 0.79 11.11 -2.67
C VAL A 393 0.71 11.21 -1.15
N PHE A 394 -0.49 10.98 -0.62
CA PHE A 394 -0.76 10.76 0.80
C PHE A 394 -0.72 9.25 1.08
N ILE A 395 -0.04 8.81 2.13
CA ILE A 395 0.09 7.40 2.51
C ILE A 395 -0.51 7.19 3.91
N ALA A 396 -1.28 6.13 4.11
CA ALA A 396 -1.84 5.77 5.41
C ALA A 396 -0.76 5.29 6.39
N GLY A 397 -1.03 5.38 7.69
CA GLY A 397 -0.10 4.93 8.73
C GLY A 397 0.34 3.47 8.52
N GLN A 398 1.64 3.25 8.34
CA GLN A 398 2.21 1.92 8.13
C GLN A 398 2.81 1.37 9.43
N ILE A 399 2.10 0.41 10.02
CA ILE A 399 2.56 -0.41 11.15
C ILE A 399 3.21 -1.71 10.67
N GLY A 400 3.83 -2.46 11.59
CA GLY A 400 4.45 -3.77 11.33
C GLY A 400 3.48 -4.93 11.03
N ALA A 401 2.39 -4.70 10.30
CA ALA A 401 1.40 -5.73 9.99
C ALA A 401 1.89 -6.72 8.92
N ILE A 402 1.80 -8.01 9.23
CA ILE A 402 2.13 -9.12 8.33
C ILE A 402 1.07 -9.22 7.20
N PRO A 403 1.47 -9.20 5.91
CA PRO A 403 0.53 -9.20 4.80
C PRO A 403 -0.53 -10.31 4.82
N SER A 404 -0.11 -11.54 5.17
CA SER A 404 -0.91 -12.76 5.02
C SER A 404 -1.78 -13.11 6.22
N THR A 405 -1.65 -12.40 7.35
CA THR A 405 -2.45 -12.63 8.58
C THR A 405 -3.08 -11.36 9.14
N LEU A 406 -2.62 -10.18 8.70
CA LEU A 406 -2.96 -8.86 9.25
C LEU A 406 -2.64 -8.74 10.77
N SER A 407 -1.79 -9.61 11.31
CA SER A 407 -1.30 -9.55 12.69
C SER A 407 0.01 -8.76 12.77
N LEU A 408 0.34 -8.27 13.97
CA LEU A 408 1.72 -7.87 14.29
C LEU A 408 2.60 -9.14 14.44
N PRO A 409 3.93 -9.02 14.33
CA PRO A 409 4.85 -10.14 14.58
C PRO A 409 4.79 -10.64 16.03
N TYR A 410 4.94 -11.95 16.19
CA TYR A 410 5.03 -12.62 17.49
C TYR A 410 6.27 -13.53 17.54
N PRO A 411 7.08 -13.50 18.62
CA PRO A 411 7.00 -12.59 19.77
C PRO A 411 7.20 -11.13 19.37
N LYS A 412 6.55 -10.22 20.11
CA LYS A 412 6.55 -8.79 19.79
C LYS A 412 7.97 -8.21 19.91
N SER A 413 8.46 -7.56 18.86
CA SER A 413 9.84 -7.05 18.78
C SER A 413 9.90 -5.81 17.89
N PHE A 414 10.61 -4.77 18.36
CA PHE A 414 10.72 -3.50 17.64
C PHE A 414 11.37 -3.67 16.26
N SER A 415 12.49 -4.36 16.20
CA SER A 415 13.19 -4.73 14.95
C SER A 415 12.29 -5.49 13.96
N SER A 416 11.41 -6.38 14.44
CA SER A 416 10.44 -7.09 13.61
C SER A 416 9.38 -6.15 13.02
N GLU A 417 8.77 -5.29 13.86
CA GLU A 417 7.75 -4.34 13.41
C GLU A 417 8.33 -3.30 12.45
N VAL A 418 9.55 -2.81 12.72
CA VAL A 418 10.31 -1.90 11.84
C VAL A 418 10.63 -2.55 10.49
N ALA A 419 11.14 -3.79 10.47
CA ALA A 419 11.49 -4.46 9.22
C ALA A 419 10.24 -4.75 8.35
N ILE A 420 9.13 -5.16 8.96
CA ILE A 420 7.87 -5.42 8.24
C ILE A 420 7.26 -4.11 7.71
N SER A 421 7.23 -3.06 8.54
CA SER A 421 6.63 -1.77 8.15
C SER A 421 7.43 -1.06 7.04
N LEU A 422 8.77 -1.06 7.11
CA LEU A 422 9.61 -0.49 6.05
C LEU A 422 9.56 -1.32 4.76
N GLN A 423 9.44 -2.65 4.83
CA GLN A 423 9.17 -3.50 3.66
C GLN A 423 7.82 -3.17 2.99
N ASN A 424 6.78 -2.95 3.80
CA ASN A 424 5.46 -2.57 3.31
C ASN A 424 5.49 -1.19 2.62
N LEU A 425 6.25 -0.23 3.18
CA LEU A 425 6.49 1.07 2.56
C LEU A 425 7.25 0.99 1.23
N GLU A 426 8.33 0.22 1.18
CA GLU A 426 9.14 0.00 -0.03
C GLU A 426 8.25 -0.47 -1.20
N LYS A 427 7.38 -1.47 -0.95
CA LYS A 427 6.40 -1.96 -1.94
C LYS A 427 5.39 -0.89 -2.39
N ILE A 428 4.93 -0.01 -1.50
CA ILE A 428 4.08 1.14 -1.87
C ILE A 428 4.85 2.09 -2.77
N PHE A 429 6.06 2.49 -2.38
CA PHE A 429 6.88 3.47 -3.10
C PHE A 429 7.33 2.98 -4.49
N GLU A 430 7.71 1.70 -4.62
CA GLU A 430 8.00 1.06 -5.89
C GLU A 430 6.76 1.04 -6.80
N SER A 431 5.62 0.58 -6.28
CA SER A 431 4.39 0.44 -7.07
C SER A 431 3.80 1.77 -7.58
N LEU A 432 4.16 2.89 -6.92
CA LEU A 432 3.68 4.23 -7.23
C LEU A 432 4.74 5.16 -7.81
N GLU A 433 5.99 4.71 -7.94
CA GLU A 433 7.14 5.48 -8.46
C GLU A 433 7.34 6.81 -7.69
N ILE A 434 7.43 6.73 -6.36
CA ILE A 434 7.45 7.92 -5.47
C ILE A 434 8.88 8.47 -5.27
N PHE A 435 8.98 9.79 -5.00
CA PHE A 435 10.19 10.55 -4.70
C PHE A 435 9.85 11.81 -3.86
N ASN A 436 10.86 12.57 -3.43
CA ASN A 436 10.73 13.76 -2.56
C ASN A 436 9.79 13.48 -1.38
N ILE A 437 10.24 12.59 -0.48
CA ILE A 437 9.45 12.05 0.62
C ILE A 437 9.71 12.87 1.88
N SER A 438 8.69 13.06 2.71
CA SER A 438 8.87 13.51 4.09
C SER A 438 8.13 12.56 5.03
N CYS A 439 8.77 12.21 6.14
CA CYS A 439 8.37 11.11 7.01
C CYS A 439 8.17 11.56 8.46
N ILE A 440 7.16 11.01 9.10
CA ILE A 440 6.93 11.10 10.54
C ILE A 440 6.86 9.67 11.09
N ALA A 441 7.74 9.35 12.04
CA ALA A 441 7.72 8.09 12.78
C ALA A 441 7.08 8.31 14.16
N PHE A 442 5.85 7.83 14.33
CA PHE A 442 5.22 7.80 15.64
C PHE A 442 5.66 6.53 16.39
N ILE A 443 6.14 6.69 17.63
CA ILE A 443 6.64 5.58 18.45
C ILE A 443 5.98 5.59 19.84
N SER A 444 5.78 4.40 20.42
CA SER A 444 5.10 4.25 21.72
C SER A 444 6.04 4.17 22.94
N ASN A 445 7.36 4.32 22.75
CA ASN A 445 8.36 4.21 23.81
C ASN A 445 9.64 4.97 23.41
N GLU A 446 10.18 5.79 24.33
CA GLU A 446 11.38 6.60 24.13
C GLU A 446 12.65 5.77 23.90
N SER A 447 12.73 4.55 24.45
CA SER A 447 13.87 3.64 24.20
C SER A 447 14.00 3.16 22.75
N HIS A 448 13.07 3.53 21.86
CA HIS A 448 13.12 3.21 20.43
C HIS A 448 13.65 4.35 19.54
N VAL A 449 13.94 5.56 20.08
CA VAL A 449 14.35 6.72 19.28
C VAL A 449 15.62 6.46 18.47
N SER A 450 16.68 5.92 19.09
CA SER A 450 17.95 5.65 18.39
C SER A 450 17.78 4.59 17.29
N LEU A 451 17.12 3.46 17.63
CA LEU A 451 16.77 2.41 16.66
C LEU A 451 15.91 2.93 15.51
N THR A 452 14.98 3.86 15.75
CA THR A 452 14.11 4.48 14.72
C THR A 452 14.95 5.34 13.76
N ASN A 453 15.81 6.20 14.29
CA ASN A 453 16.76 6.99 13.50
C ASN A 453 17.68 6.09 12.66
N LYS A 454 18.21 5.03 13.27
CA LYS A 454 19.11 4.08 12.60
C LYS A 454 18.39 3.28 11.51
N ALA A 455 17.15 2.86 11.78
CA ALA A 455 16.30 2.17 10.83
C ALA A 455 15.99 3.00 9.59
N TRP A 456 15.59 4.25 9.78
CA TRP A 456 15.32 5.17 8.66
C TRP A 456 16.58 5.43 7.83
N LYS A 457 17.70 5.80 8.49
CA LYS A 457 19.00 6.05 7.82
C LYS A 457 19.57 4.82 7.11
N TYR A 458 19.31 3.60 7.59
CA TYR A 458 19.73 2.36 6.92
C TYR A 458 18.89 2.05 5.68
N CYS A 459 17.61 2.46 5.66
CA CYS A 459 16.74 2.29 4.51
C CYS A 459 17.10 3.31 3.40
N SER A 460 18.21 3.04 2.71
CA SER A 460 18.90 3.89 1.72
C SER A 460 18.09 4.34 0.49
N LEU A 461 16.81 3.98 0.45
CA LEU A 461 15.80 4.54 -0.44
C LEU A 461 15.42 5.99 -0.07
N TYR A 462 15.53 6.34 1.22
CA TYR A 462 15.02 7.59 1.78
C TYR A 462 16.18 8.45 2.29
N ASN A 463 16.84 9.15 1.36
CA ASN A 463 17.91 10.09 1.68
C ASN A 463 17.33 11.46 2.13
N GLU A 464 16.33 11.40 3.02
CA GLU A 464 15.40 12.47 3.42
C GLU A 464 15.22 12.43 4.95
N ASP A 465 14.92 13.57 5.58
CA ASP A 465 14.73 13.63 7.04
C ASP A 465 13.42 12.97 7.51
N CYS A 466 13.44 12.47 8.76
CA CYS A 466 12.29 11.87 9.44
C CYS A 466 12.10 12.49 10.83
N LEU A 467 10.88 12.95 11.11
CA LEU A 467 10.49 13.50 12.41
C LEU A 467 10.02 12.36 13.33
N ILE A 468 10.64 12.20 14.50
CA ILE A 468 10.22 11.20 15.49
C ILE A 468 9.32 11.85 16.55
N ILE A 469 8.16 11.25 16.77
CA ILE A 469 7.13 11.72 17.70
C ILE A 469 6.81 10.61 18.70
N LEU A 470 7.01 10.87 20.00
CA LEU A 470 6.58 9.98 21.07
C LEU A 470 5.08 10.18 21.35
N VAL A 471 4.32 9.08 21.29
CA VAL A 471 2.87 9.02 21.58
C VAL A 471 2.56 8.00 22.68
N ASN A 472 1.39 8.14 23.32
CA ASN A 472 0.94 7.24 24.38
C ASN A 472 0.68 5.78 23.90
N GLY A 473 0.47 5.58 22.59
CA GLY A 473 0.07 4.31 21.99
C GLY A 473 -0.23 4.43 20.50
N LEU A 474 -0.37 3.29 19.83
CA LEU A 474 -0.53 3.17 18.37
C LEU A 474 -1.54 2.09 18.00
N SER A 475 -1.99 2.12 16.75
CA SER A 475 -2.96 1.19 16.15
C SER A 475 -2.69 -0.27 16.51
N TYR A 476 -3.67 -0.94 17.10
CA TYR A 476 -3.63 -2.36 17.56
C TYR A 476 -2.45 -2.69 18.50
N GLY A 477 -1.88 -1.69 19.18
CA GLY A 477 -0.73 -1.86 20.05
C GLY A 477 0.59 -2.06 19.32
N ALA A 478 0.78 -1.49 18.12
CA ALA A 478 2.08 -1.40 17.46
C ALA A 478 3.12 -0.61 18.30
N LEU A 479 4.41 -0.75 17.99
CA LEU A 479 5.50 0.03 18.58
C LEU A 479 5.94 1.20 17.70
N ILE A 480 5.68 1.12 16.40
CA ILE A 480 5.95 2.17 15.41
C ILE A 480 4.84 2.23 14.35
N GLU A 481 4.46 3.45 13.96
CA GLU A 481 3.59 3.76 12.83
C GLU A 481 4.26 4.87 12.01
N TRP A 482 4.60 4.59 10.75
CA TRP A 482 5.18 5.58 9.85
C TRP A 482 4.07 6.28 9.05
N HIS A 483 4.08 7.62 9.01
CA HIS A 483 3.20 8.42 8.18
C HIS A 483 4.03 9.28 7.22
N LEU A 484 3.72 9.22 5.93
CA LEU A 484 4.58 9.80 4.89
C LEU A 484 3.75 10.47 3.81
N ILE A 485 4.28 11.57 3.29
CA ILE A 485 3.78 12.27 2.12
C ILE A 485 4.95 12.38 1.15
N GLY A 486 4.69 12.22 -0.15
CA GLY A 486 5.71 12.37 -1.18
C GLY A 486 5.11 12.78 -2.52
N LYS A 487 5.92 12.76 -3.57
CA LYS A 487 5.48 13.03 -4.94
C LYS A 487 5.54 11.79 -5.82
N LYS A 488 4.60 11.67 -6.75
CA LYS A 488 4.60 10.64 -7.79
C LYS A 488 5.41 11.10 -8.99
N LYS A 489 6.36 10.30 -9.48
CA LYS A 489 7.07 10.58 -10.73
C LYS A 489 6.07 10.66 -11.87
N GLN A 490 5.99 11.83 -12.50
CA GLN A 490 5.24 11.97 -13.74
C GLN A 490 5.99 11.22 -14.84
N LYS A 491 5.32 10.26 -15.50
CA LYS A 491 5.86 9.65 -16.71
C LYS A 491 5.82 10.69 -17.82
N ILE A 492 6.97 11.33 -18.07
CA ILE A 492 7.22 12.07 -19.31
C ILE A 492 6.80 11.15 -20.44
N ALA A 493 5.84 11.59 -21.25
CA ALA A 493 5.35 10.79 -22.36
C ALA A 493 6.51 10.47 -23.30
N LYS A 494 6.90 9.19 -23.39
CA LYS A 494 7.86 8.72 -24.39
C LYS A 494 7.20 8.86 -25.76
N ASN A 495 7.37 10.03 -26.38
CA ASN A 495 7.20 10.16 -27.83
C ASN A 495 8.11 9.11 -28.48
N ASN A 496 7.53 8.28 -29.36
CA ASN A 496 8.14 7.06 -29.88
C ASN A 496 9.24 7.31 -30.95
N SER A 497 10.08 8.31 -30.72
CA SER A 497 11.26 8.66 -31.53
C SER A 497 12.59 8.24 -30.86
N TRP A 498 12.62 8.06 -29.53
CA TRP A 498 13.84 7.72 -28.79
C TRP A 498 14.25 6.24 -28.85
N SER A 499 13.36 5.35 -29.28
CA SER A 499 13.63 3.91 -29.42
C SER A 499 14.65 3.58 -30.53
N ILE A 500 14.83 4.46 -31.52
CA ILE A 500 15.77 4.26 -32.62
C ILE A 500 17.22 4.60 -32.20
N LEU A 501 17.42 5.65 -31.39
CA LEU A 501 18.77 6.10 -31.01
C LEU A 501 19.51 5.10 -30.09
N HIS A 502 18.76 4.31 -29.32
CA HIS A 502 19.31 3.42 -28.31
C HIS A 502 20.04 2.18 -28.87
N LEU A 503 19.84 1.88 -30.18
CA LEU A 503 20.50 0.78 -30.89
C LEU A 503 21.85 1.19 -31.52
N THR A 504 22.10 2.48 -31.74
CA THR A 504 23.33 2.95 -32.42
C THR A 504 24.52 3.11 -31.46
N LEU A 505 24.26 3.34 -30.16
CA LEU A 505 25.28 3.69 -29.17
C LEU A 505 25.98 2.50 -28.48
N LYS A 506 25.74 1.24 -28.91
CA LYS A 506 26.41 0.06 -28.34
C LYS A 506 27.79 -0.26 -28.93
N ASN A 507 28.21 0.41 -30.01
CA ASN A 507 29.36 -0.02 -30.84
C ASN A 507 30.50 1.03 -30.97
N HIS A 508 30.65 1.98 -30.04
CA HIS A 508 31.85 2.83 -30.00
C HIS A 508 32.35 3.08 -28.57
N GLU A 509 33.56 2.59 -28.29
CA GLU A 509 34.37 3.03 -27.16
C GLU A 509 35.00 4.41 -27.42
N ASN A 510 35.45 5.07 -26.34
CA ASN A 510 36.13 6.38 -26.31
C ASN A 510 35.26 7.62 -26.63
N PHE A 511 34.76 8.27 -25.58
CA PHE A 511 34.85 9.74 -25.46
C PHE A 511 35.16 10.15 -24.01
N LYS A 512 36.11 11.08 -23.85
CA LYS A 512 36.40 11.80 -22.59
C LYS A 512 35.81 13.22 -22.69
N SER A 513 35.74 13.90 -21.54
CA SER A 513 35.37 15.33 -21.35
C SER A 513 34.03 15.75 -21.97
N LEU A 514 33.00 15.84 -21.14
CA LEU A 514 31.66 16.32 -21.49
C LEU A 514 31.47 17.84 -21.20
N GLU A 515 32.57 18.60 -21.22
CA GLU A 515 32.61 20.01 -20.77
C GLU A 515 32.26 21.03 -21.87
N THR A 516 32.25 20.61 -23.14
CA THR A 516 32.10 21.51 -24.31
C THR A 516 30.68 21.66 -24.85
N MET A 517 29.64 21.42 -24.03
CA MET A 517 28.24 21.56 -24.45
C MET A 517 27.46 22.71 -23.77
N PHE A 518 28.00 23.31 -22.70
CA PHE A 518 27.26 24.29 -21.87
C PHE A 518 27.42 25.77 -22.29
N GLU A 519 28.46 26.16 -23.04
CA GLU A 519 28.70 27.58 -23.38
C GLU A 519 27.74 28.19 -24.41
N VAL A 520 26.94 27.38 -25.11
CA VAL A 520 26.11 27.84 -26.24
C VAL A 520 24.70 28.31 -25.83
N LEU A 521 24.19 27.90 -24.66
CA LEU A 521 22.77 28.04 -24.30
C LEU A 521 22.44 29.19 -23.32
N LEU A 522 23.42 29.93 -22.78
CA LEU A 522 23.20 30.94 -21.72
C LEU A 522 23.62 32.39 -22.11
N LYS A 523 23.27 32.79 -23.34
CA LYS A 523 23.05 34.21 -23.70
C LYS A 523 21.57 34.33 -24.09
N PRO A 524 20.70 35.08 -23.37
CA PRO A 524 20.99 36.41 -22.86
C PRO A 524 20.25 36.83 -21.55
N PHE A 525 20.91 36.79 -20.38
CA PHE A 525 20.43 37.52 -19.17
C PHE A 525 21.61 38.06 -18.33
N LYS A 526 21.95 39.34 -18.51
CA LYS A 526 22.83 40.15 -17.66
C LYS A 526 22.39 41.62 -17.71
N GLU A 527 22.85 42.40 -16.72
CA GLU A 527 22.36 43.73 -16.32
C GLU A 527 21.03 43.70 -15.55
N LYS A 528 20.82 44.48 -14.47
CA LYS A 528 21.69 45.46 -13.79
C LYS A 528 21.23 45.66 -12.33
N ASN A 529 22.13 45.48 -11.36
CA ASN A 529 22.55 46.52 -10.40
C ASN A 529 23.41 45.96 -9.26
N SER A 530 24.22 46.84 -8.67
CA SER A 530 25.21 46.53 -7.63
C SER A 530 24.96 47.36 -6.37
N ASN A 531 25.27 46.80 -5.20
CA ASN A 531 26.16 47.38 -4.16
C ASN A 531 25.88 46.79 -2.76
N ASN A 532 26.72 45.85 -2.30
CA ASN A 532 27.74 46.16 -1.28
C ASN A 532 28.65 44.96 -0.95
N LYS A 533 29.83 45.26 -0.40
CA LYS A 533 30.80 44.30 0.16
C LYS A 533 30.48 44.11 1.67
N ILE A 534 30.94 43.07 2.37
CA ILE A 534 32.33 42.72 2.73
C ILE A 534 32.47 41.20 2.96
N LEU A 535 33.68 40.65 2.76
CA LEU A 535 34.01 39.24 3.01
C LEU A 535 34.55 39.00 4.42
N SER A 536 34.26 37.82 4.98
CA SER A 536 35.28 36.96 5.59
C SER A 536 34.84 35.48 5.55
N SER A 537 35.73 34.59 5.12
CA SER A 537 35.53 33.14 4.99
C SER A 537 35.39 32.45 6.39
N THR A 538 35.01 31.17 6.55
CA THR A 538 35.68 29.98 5.98
C THR A 538 34.93 28.65 6.32
N ILE A 539 34.84 27.70 5.37
CA ILE A 539 34.64 26.22 5.56
C ILE A 539 33.27 25.73 6.10
N TYR A 540 32.68 24.60 5.67
CA TYR A 540 32.84 23.76 4.45
C TYR A 540 31.45 23.24 4.01
N TYR A 541 31.29 22.94 2.71
CA TYR A 541 30.10 22.33 2.11
C TYR A 541 30.46 20.98 1.47
N ASN A 542 29.50 20.06 1.35
CA ASN A 542 29.62 18.90 0.45
C ASN A 542 28.27 18.54 -0.21
N SER A 543 27.65 19.53 -0.86
CA SER A 543 26.43 19.35 -1.64
C SER A 543 26.74 18.77 -3.02
N LYS A 544 26.25 17.57 -3.32
CA LYS A 544 26.29 17.03 -4.68
C LYS A 544 24.99 17.37 -5.43
N ILE A 545 25.02 18.52 -6.10
CA ILE A 545 24.14 18.90 -7.22
C ILE A 545 22.64 18.88 -6.89
N PHE A 546 22.15 19.99 -6.33
CA PHE A 546 20.82 20.48 -6.66
C PHE A 546 20.98 21.57 -7.74
N GLU A 547 20.63 21.25 -8.98
CA GLU A 547 20.18 22.27 -9.93
C GLU A 547 18.69 22.57 -9.68
N GLU A 548 18.23 23.72 -10.15
CA GLU A 548 17.00 24.37 -9.69
C GLU A 548 15.74 23.53 -9.97
N THR A 549 15.02 23.16 -8.91
CA THR A 549 13.58 22.90 -9.00
C THR A 549 12.86 23.47 -7.78
N GLU A 550 11.73 24.15 -7.98
CA GLU A 550 10.82 24.63 -6.92
C GLU A 550 10.12 23.48 -6.16
N SER A 551 10.49 22.23 -6.46
CA SER A 551 9.67 21.05 -6.27
C SER A 551 9.81 20.40 -4.89
N SER A 552 10.96 20.55 -4.22
CA SER A 552 11.27 20.02 -2.88
C SER A 552 10.82 20.98 -1.78
N GLU A 553 11.16 22.26 -1.90
CA GLU A 553 10.75 23.31 -0.95
C GLU A 553 9.21 23.38 -0.81
N THR A 554 8.49 23.15 -1.91
CA THR A 554 7.03 22.99 -1.93
C THR A 554 6.55 21.82 -1.08
N VAL A 555 7.25 20.68 -1.07
CA VAL A 555 6.87 19.49 -0.25
C VAL A 555 7.10 19.79 1.22
N SER A 556 8.27 20.29 1.62
CA SER A 556 8.56 20.60 3.02
C SER A 556 7.61 21.66 3.59
N LYS A 557 7.25 22.70 2.80
CA LYS A 557 6.21 23.68 3.17
C LYS A 557 4.82 23.05 3.29
N ILE A 558 4.48 22.09 2.40
CA ILE A 558 3.23 21.33 2.47
C ILE A 558 3.17 20.49 3.75
N ILE A 559 4.23 19.75 4.10
CA ILE A 559 4.28 18.96 5.34
C ILE A 559 4.26 19.85 6.58
N LEU A 560 5.02 20.95 6.64
CA LEU A 560 4.99 21.88 7.79
C LEU A 560 3.59 22.45 8.01
N ASN A 561 2.91 22.90 6.95
CA ASN A 561 1.54 23.38 7.06
C ASN A 561 0.56 22.25 7.45
N ILE A 562 0.71 21.04 6.90
CA ILE A 562 -0.11 19.88 7.30
C ILE A 562 0.09 19.56 8.78
N ILE A 563 1.33 19.52 9.29
CA ILE A 563 1.65 19.35 10.71
C ILE A 563 0.98 20.44 11.57
N HIS A 564 1.07 21.71 11.15
CA HIS A 564 0.44 22.83 11.85
C HIS A 564 -1.10 22.74 11.91
N ILE A 565 -1.76 22.16 10.89
CA ILE A 565 -3.23 22.05 10.84
C ILE A 565 -3.74 20.78 11.52
N ILE A 566 -2.97 19.69 11.45
CA ILE A 566 -3.20 18.44 12.18
C ILE A 566 -3.16 18.70 13.71
N LEU A 567 -2.33 19.63 14.20
CA LEU A 567 -1.99 19.71 15.63
C LEU A 567 -2.39 21.02 16.42
N GLY A 568 -2.73 22.17 15.77
CA GLY A 568 -3.54 23.37 16.20
C GLY A 568 -3.27 24.21 17.51
N TYR A 569 -3.24 25.58 17.46
CA TYR A 569 -3.05 26.66 18.54
C TYR A 569 -1.84 27.71 18.56
N THR A 570 -0.57 27.57 19.08
CA THR A 570 0.58 28.53 18.92
C THR A 570 2.06 28.00 19.01
N ILE A 571 2.80 27.72 17.92
CA ILE A 571 4.28 27.56 17.88
C ILE A 571 4.96 28.61 16.96
N GLU A 572 5.91 29.38 17.50
CA GLU A 572 6.97 30.02 16.72
C GLU A 572 8.14 29.03 16.54
N ALA A 573 8.38 28.57 15.31
CA ALA A 573 9.43 27.59 15.02
C ALA A 573 10.79 28.28 14.76
N HIS A 574 11.67 28.30 15.77
CA HIS A 574 13.11 28.42 15.51
C HIS A 574 13.64 27.11 14.94
N CYS A 575 13.56 26.95 13.61
CA CYS A 575 14.14 25.83 12.89
C CYS A 575 15.66 25.77 13.06
N ILE A 576 16.14 24.97 14.01
CA ILE A 576 17.55 24.56 14.08
C ILE A 576 17.78 23.47 13.03
N SER A 577 17.81 23.91 11.77
CA SER A 577 18.50 23.20 10.71
C SER A 577 19.96 23.00 11.12
N THR A 578 20.55 21.86 10.75
CA THR A 578 21.98 21.57 10.96
C THR A 578 22.91 22.53 10.19
N ASN A 579 22.35 23.35 9.29
CA ASN A 579 22.94 24.63 8.88
C ASN A 579 21.88 25.74 8.97
N GLY A 580 22.05 26.69 9.89
CA GLY A 580 21.02 27.68 10.23
C GLY A 580 20.76 28.75 9.16
N ILE A 581 19.48 29.07 8.95
CA ILE A 581 19.02 30.18 8.10
C ILE A 581 17.95 30.98 8.88
N TRP A 582 18.06 32.31 8.85
CA TRP A 582 17.07 33.22 9.45
C TRP A 582 15.89 33.45 8.51
N ILE A 583 14.67 33.46 9.06
CA ILE A 583 13.47 34.05 8.44
C ILE A 583 12.83 35.02 9.45
N GLY A 584 12.31 36.14 8.96
CA GLY A 584 11.87 37.27 9.78
C GLY A 584 10.51 37.09 10.47
N LYS A 585 10.22 38.01 11.41
CA LYS A 585 8.96 38.09 12.16
C LYS A 585 7.78 38.50 11.27
N GLU A 586 6.65 37.81 11.40
CA GLU A 586 5.31 38.34 11.76
C GLU A 586 4.21 37.24 11.66
N THR A 587 3.02 37.47 12.26
CA THR A 587 1.77 36.66 12.13
C THR A 587 1.67 35.21 12.68
N VAL A 588 1.82 35.04 14.01
CA VAL A 588 0.76 34.58 14.96
C VAL A 588 -0.14 33.34 14.62
N ILE A 589 0.03 32.23 15.39
CA ILE A 589 -0.95 31.15 15.82
C ILE A 589 -1.29 29.96 14.84
N PRO A 590 -0.57 28.77 14.89
CA PRO A 590 -1.05 27.43 15.44
C PRO A 590 0.00 26.50 16.19
N VAL A 591 -0.41 25.48 17.00
CA VAL A 591 0.35 24.62 18.02
C VAL A 591 0.54 23.16 17.62
N LEU A 592 1.11 22.38 18.55
CA LEU A 592 0.94 20.93 18.65
C LEU A 592 0.28 20.47 19.98
N ILE A 593 -0.69 19.54 19.89
CA ILE A 593 -1.03 18.60 20.98
C ILE A 593 0.26 18.15 21.70
N ALA A 594 0.26 18.11 23.04
CA ALA A 594 1.47 17.94 23.84
C ALA A 594 2.16 16.57 23.64
N MET A 595 3.01 16.53 22.62
CA MET A 595 3.86 15.42 22.19
C MET A 595 5.32 15.74 22.51
N LYS A 596 6.09 14.73 22.93
CA LYS A 596 7.54 14.90 23.13
C LYS A 596 8.24 14.70 21.79
N ILE A 597 8.53 15.80 21.09
CA ILE A 597 9.45 15.80 19.94
C ILE A 597 10.86 15.53 20.48
N ILE A 598 11.53 14.53 19.92
CA ILE A 598 12.90 14.17 20.30
C ILE A 598 13.80 14.33 19.07
N TYR A 599 14.65 15.36 19.09
CA TYR A 599 15.61 15.62 18.04
C TYR A 599 16.88 14.79 18.26
N SER A 600 17.36 14.14 17.20
CA SER A 600 18.69 13.52 17.22
C SER A 600 19.73 14.51 16.69
N PRO A 601 20.86 14.73 17.39
CA PRO A 601 22.04 15.35 16.80
C PRO A 601 22.58 14.55 15.60
N LEU A 602 23.54 15.15 14.88
CA LEU A 602 24.32 14.49 13.83
C LEU A 602 25.29 13.45 14.39
#